data_AF-A0AAP0N560-F1
#
_entry.id   AF-A0AAP0N560-F1
#
_cell.length_a   1.000
_cell.length_b   1.000
_cell.length_c   1.000
_cell.angle_alpha   90.00
_cell.angle_beta   90.00
_cell.angle_gamma   90.00
#
_symmetry.space_group_name_H-M   'P 1'
#
loop_
_entity.id
_entity.type
_entity.pdbx_description
1 polymer ?
#
loop_
_entity_poly.entity_id
_entity_poly.type
_entity_poly.pdbx_seq_one_letter_code
_entity_poly.pdbx_strand_id
1 'polypeptide(L)'
;MGGGGKIKGCVRVSKPRKKKNYYSQYRSSIVSLLKLFTELPLKEKHIKALERTLFCYLFQGLIYNKMESIAFKKRDDDVVRIIQSFDSKLKLFKLGNKPVMLRESDITLILGFYQGRKH
;
A
#
# COMPACT_ATOMS: atom_id res chain seq x y z
N MET A 1 -8.22 9.66 -56.54
CA MET A 1 -9.23 8.82 -55.87
C MET A 1 -8.58 7.52 -55.43
N GLY A 2 -8.64 7.20 -54.13
CA GLY A 2 -8.36 5.91 -53.46
C GLY A 2 -6.93 5.36 -53.57
N GLY A 3 -6.06 5.33 -52.55
CA GLY A 3 -6.30 5.18 -51.11
C GLY A 3 -6.54 3.71 -50.75
N GLY A 4 -5.48 2.94 -50.44
CA GLY A 4 -5.63 1.51 -50.13
C GLY A 4 -4.37 0.82 -49.60
N GLY A 5 -3.70 1.40 -48.59
CA GLY A 5 -2.61 0.73 -47.89
C GLY A 5 -3.13 -0.42 -47.01
N LYS A 6 -2.82 -1.68 -47.37
CA LYS A 6 -3.08 -2.85 -46.52
C LYS A 6 -2.14 -2.85 -45.31
N ILE A 7 -2.64 -2.39 -44.17
CA ILE A 7 -1.97 -2.56 -42.88
C ILE A 7 -2.07 -4.04 -42.51
N LYS A 8 -0.97 -4.79 -42.65
CA LYS A 8 -0.84 -6.15 -42.10
C LYS A 8 -0.83 -6.03 -40.57
N GLY A 9 -2.00 -6.23 -39.96
CA GLY A 9 -2.12 -6.35 -38.50
C GLY A 9 -1.29 -7.51 -37.99
N CYS A 10 -0.20 -7.21 -37.29
CA CYS A 10 0.54 -8.20 -36.53
C CYS A 10 -0.28 -8.56 -35.29
N VAL A 11 -1.00 -9.69 -35.36
CA VAL A 11 -1.67 -10.28 -34.19
C VAL A 11 -0.58 -10.75 -33.24
N ARG A 12 -0.29 -9.95 -32.20
CA ARG A 12 0.56 -10.40 -31.09
C ARG A 12 -0.20 -11.49 -30.34
N VAL A 13 0.12 -12.75 -30.64
CA VAL A 13 -0.28 -13.88 -29.81
C VAL A 13 0.33 -13.68 -28.43
N SER A 14 -0.50 -13.26 -27.47
CA SER A 14 -0.12 -13.17 -26.07
C SER A 14 0.15 -14.58 -25.57
N LYS A 15 1.44 -14.93 -25.43
CA LYS A 15 1.85 -16.20 -24.83
C LYS A 15 1.15 -16.34 -23.47
N PRO A 16 0.49 -17.48 -23.16
CA PRO A 16 -0.12 -17.67 -21.86
C PRO A 16 0.95 -17.52 -20.78
N ARG A 17 0.73 -16.60 -19.83
CA ARG A 17 1.64 -16.40 -18.70
C ARG A 17 1.77 -17.73 -17.96
N LYS A 18 2.97 -18.32 -17.99
CA LYS A 18 3.31 -19.48 -17.13
C LYS A 18 2.91 -19.12 -15.70
N LYS A 19 2.03 -19.92 -15.08
CA LYS A 19 1.67 -19.79 -13.67
C LYS A 19 2.94 -19.97 -12.85
N LYS A 20 3.55 -18.87 -12.41
CA LYS A 20 4.63 -18.91 -11.43
C LYS A 20 4.01 -19.39 -10.12
N ASN A 21 4.62 -20.37 -9.47
CA ASN A 21 4.28 -20.76 -8.10
C ASN A 21 4.69 -19.61 -7.18
N TYR A 22 3.81 -18.64 -7.00
CA TYR A 22 3.99 -17.62 -6.00
C TYR A 22 3.81 -18.27 -4.64
N TYR A 23 4.79 -18.13 -3.74
CA TYR A 23 4.57 -18.36 -2.31
C TYR A 23 3.33 -17.56 -1.89
N SER A 24 2.47 -18.17 -1.07
CA SER A 24 1.31 -17.47 -0.49
C SER A 24 1.80 -16.21 0.20
N GLN A 25 1.62 -15.07 -0.46
CA GLN A 25 1.88 -13.79 0.15
C GLN A 25 0.74 -13.54 1.12
N TYR A 26 1.00 -13.76 2.41
CA TYR A 26 0.16 -13.30 3.51
C TYR A 26 0.28 -11.77 3.60
N ARG A 27 -0.16 -11.07 2.55
CA ARG A 27 -0.30 -9.63 2.55
C ARG A 27 -1.71 -9.32 3.02
N SER A 28 -1.84 -9.02 4.31
CA SER A 28 -3.05 -8.41 4.84
C SER A 28 -3.30 -7.11 4.08
N SER A 29 -4.31 -7.10 3.21
CA SER A 29 -4.73 -5.88 2.55
C SER A 29 -5.56 -5.06 3.53
N ILE A 30 -5.45 -3.74 3.46
CA ILE A 30 -6.33 -2.85 4.22
C ILE A 30 -7.82 -3.10 3.93
N VAL A 31 -8.15 -3.60 2.73
CA VAL A 31 -9.51 -4.05 2.37
C VAL A 31 -9.92 -5.29 3.17
N SER A 32 -9.00 -6.24 3.35
CA SER A 32 -9.21 -7.41 4.22
C SER A 32 -9.38 -7.00 5.67
N LEU A 33 -8.62 -5.99 6.13
CA LEU A 33 -8.76 -5.44 7.48
C LEU A 33 -10.10 -4.71 7.65
N LEU A 34 -10.54 -3.92 6.67
CA LEU A 34 -11.86 -3.29 6.65
C LEU A 34 -12.98 -4.33 6.79
N LYS A 35 -12.95 -5.38 5.95
CA LYS A 35 -13.94 -6.47 6.01
C LYS A 35 -13.96 -7.14 7.38
N LEU A 36 -12.78 -7.42 7.93
CA LEU A 36 -12.65 -8.00 9.26
C LEU A 36 -13.28 -7.10 10.33
N PHE A 37 -13.05 -5.79 10.28
CA PHE A 37 -13.62 -4.83 11.22
C PHE A 37 -15.13 -4.62 11.05
N THR A 38 -15.67 -4.81 9.85
CA THR A 38 -17.13 -4.78 9.61
C THR A 38 -17.83 -6.06 10.08
N GLU A 39 -17.15 -7.20 10.06
CA GLU A 39 -17.72 -8.51 10.41
C GLU A 39 -17.51 -8.88 11.88
N LEU A 40 -16.47 -8.33 12.53
CA LEU A 40 -16.18 -8.59 13.94
C LEU A 40 -17.11 -7.80 14.87
N PRO A 41 -17.77 -8.46 15.84
CA PRO A 41 -18.48 -7.77 16.91
C PRO A 41 -17.48 -7.18 17.93
N LEU A 42 -16.94 -6.00 17.62
CA LEU A 42 -16.04 -5.28 18.52
C LEU A 42 -16.81 -4.72 19.71
N LYS A 43 -16.48 -5.22 20.91
CA LYS A 43 -16.96 -4.68 22.19
C LYS A 43 -16.16 -3.42 22.55
N GLU A 44 -16.74 -2.55 23.37
CA GLU A 44 -16.09 -1.30 23.79
C GLU A 44 -14.70 -1.52 24.43
N LYS A 45 -14.51 -2.63 25.16
CA LYS A 45 -13.20 -3.01 25.71
C LYS A 45 -12.13 -3.27 24.63
N HIS A 46 -12.52 -3.78 23.46
CA HIS A 46 -11.62 -3.99 22.32
C HIS A 46 -11.26 -2.64 21.69
N ILE A 47 -12.25 -1.74 21.53
CA ILE A 47 -12.04 -0.39 21.00
C ILE A 47 -11.06 0.37 21.90
N LYS A 48 -11.27 0.39 23.22
CA LYS A 48 -10.35 1.01 24.19
C LYS A 48 -8.93 0.44 24.14
N ALA A 49 -8.78 -0.85 23.83
CA ALA A 49 -7.46 -1.45 23.66
C ALA A 49 -6.80 -1.00 22.35
N LEU A 50 -7.55 -0.94 21.26
CA LEU A 50 -7.06 -0.48 19.95
C LEU A 50 -6.69 1.01 19.95
N GLU A 51 -7.43 1.84 20.68
CA GLU A 51 -7.14 3.27 20.84
C GLU A 51 -5.84 3.56 21.59
N ARG A 52 -5.33 2.61 22.37
CA ARG A 52 -4.02 2.72 23.05
C ARG A 52 -2.84 2.35 22.16
N THR A 53 -3.10 1.84 20.95
CA THR A 53 -2.03 1.48 20.02
C THR A 53 -1.54 2.69 19.22
N LEU A 54 -0.33 2.61 18.66
CA LEU A 54 0.20 3.63 17.74
C LEU A 54 -0.62 3.74 16.44
N PHE A 55 -1.53 2.81 16.19
CA PHE A 55 -2.45 2.80 15.05
C PHE A 55 -3.86 3.28 15.45
N CYS A 56 -4.01 3.99 16.56
CA CYS A 56 -5.30 4.48 17.05
C CYS A 56 -6.11 5.22 15.96
N TYR A 57 -5.48 6.11 15.19
CA TYR A 57 -6.14 6.83 14.10
C TYR A 57 -6.55 5.93 12.94
N LEU A 58 -5.79 4.86 12.68
CA LEU A 58 -6.19 3.85 11.70
C LEU A 58 -7.46 3.14 12.17
N PHE A 59 -7.50 2.68 13.42
CA PHE A 59 -8.66 1.98 13.96
C PHE A 59 -9.88 2.89 14.11
N GLN A 60 -9.70 4.14 14.53
CA GLN A 60 -10.78 5.13 14.52
C GLN A 60 -11.32 5.34 13.11
N GLY A 61 -10.42 5.42 12.13
CA GLY A 61 -10.78 5.47 10.72
C GLY A 61 -11.54 4.24 10.23
N LEU A 62 -11.20 3.03 10.70
CA LEU A 62 -11.87 1.78 10.34
C LEU A 62 -13.22 1.59 11.04
N ILE A 63 -13.34 2.05 12.29
CA ILE A 63 -14.52 1.83 13.15
C ILE A 63 -15.59 2.90 12.92
N TYR A 64 -15.18 4.18 12.84
CA TYR A 64 -16.11 5.31 12.86
C TYR A 64 -16.31 5.93 11.48
N ASN A 65 -15.30 5.91 10.62
CA ASN A 65 -15.42 6.37 9.24
C ASN A 65 -15.66 5.15 8.34
N LYS A 66 -16.75 5.14 7.57
CA LYS A 66 -16.96 4.16 6.50
C LYS A 66 -15.96 4.44 5.38
N MET A 67 -14.69 4.11 5.60
CA MET A 67 -13.65 4.34 4.63
C MET A 67 -13.94 3.47 3.40
N GLU A 68 -14.17 4.11 2.25
CA GLU A 68 -14.41 3.37 1.02
C GLU A 68 -13.16 2.59 0.61
N SER A 69 -13.33 1.31 0.31
CA SER A 69 -12.27 0.40 -0.14
C SER A 69 -11.43 0.96 -1.30
N ILE A 70 -11.98 1.87 -2.10
CA ILE A 70 -11.33 2.46 -3.27
C ILE A 70 -10.23 3.46 -2.84
N ALA A 71 -10.41 4.14 -1.71
CA ALA A 71 -9.48 5.16 -1.21
C ALA A 71 -8.11 4.60 -0.78
N PHE A 72 -8.02 3.29 -0.55
CA PHE A 72 -6.78 2.66 -0.09
C PHE A 72 -6.06 1.83 -1.15
N LYS A 73 -6.55 1.85 -2.39
CA LYS A 73 -5.81 1.22 -3.48
C LYS A 73 -4.54 2.04 -3.68
N LYS A 74 -3.39 1.38 -3.57
CA LYS A 74 -2.12 1.98 -3.98
C LYS A 74 -2.30 2.47 -5.41
N ARG A 75 -2.15 3.78 -5.63
CA ARG A 75 -2.14 4.34 -6.98
C ARG A 75 -0.73 4.15 -7.50
N ASP A 76 -0.59 3.46 -8.63
CA ASP A 76 0.72 3.20 -9.23
C ASP A 76 1.46 4.52 -9.51
N ASP A 77 0.72 5.56 -9.88
CA ASP A 77 1.25 6.92 -10.06
C ASP A 77 1.87 7.50 -8.77
N ASP A 78 1.28 7.25 -7.61
CA ASP A 78 1.84 7.71 -6.34
C ASP A 78 3.14 6.96 -6.03
N VAL A 79 3.19 5.66 -6.30
CA VAL A 79 4.41 4.85 -6.14
C VAL A 79 5.52 5.34 -7.06
N VAL A 80 5.19 5.61 -8.33
CA VAL A 80 6.14 6.16 -9.30
C VAL A 80 6.65 7.52 -8.85
N ARG A 81 5.77 8.42 -8.37
CA ARG A 81 6.16 9.74 -7.84
C ARG A 81 7.10 9.63 -6.63
N ILE A 82 6.83 8.69 -5.72
CA ILE A 82 7.70 8.45 -4.55
C ILE A 82 9.08 7.95 -4.99
N ILE A 83 9.14 7.03 -5.95
CA ILE A 83 10.42 6.53 -6.47
C ILE A 83 11.19 7.66 -7.16
N GLN A 84 10.50 8.48 -7.96
CA GLN A 84 11.09 9.61 -8.68
C GLN A 84 11.56 10.75 -7.77
N SER A 85 11.01 10.87 -6.55
CA SER A 85 11.45 11.89 -5.61
C SER A 85 12.78 11.56 -4.92
N PHE A 86 13.32 10.36 -5.12
CA PHE A 86 14.61 9.96 -4.57
C PHE A 86 15.78 10.58 -5.35
N ASP A 87 16.58 11.38 -4.67
CA ASP A 87 17.85 11.90 -5.15
C ASP A 87 18.96 10.88 -4.86
N SER A 88 19.41 10.18 -5.90
CA SER A 88 20.43 9.13 -5.78
C SER A 88 21.82 9.63 -5.36
N LYS A 89 22.14 10.91 -5.62
CA LYS A 89 23.42 11.52 -5.25
C LYS A 89 23.42 11.87 -3.78
N LEU A 90 22.33 12.45 -3.29
CA LEU A 90 22.18 12.89 -1.91
C LEU A 90 21.60 11.81 -0.97
N LYS A 91 21.16 10.67 -1.52
CA LYS A 91 20.55 9.54 -0.80
C LYS A 91 19.34 9.95 0.04
N LEU A 92 18.50 10.83 -0.48
CA LEU A 92 17.33 11.38 0.21
C LEU A 92 16.12 11.50 -0.71
N PHE A 93 14.93 11.55 -0.14
CA PHE A 93 13.67 11.80 -0.86
C PHE A 93 13.30 13.28 -0.77
N LYS A 94 12.74 13.83 -1.85
CA LYS A 94 12.16 15.18 -1.86
C LYS A 94 10.65 15.09 -1.64
N LEU A 95 10.21 15.39 -0.41
CA LEU A 95 8.80 15.50 -0.09
C LEU A 95 8.41 16.99 -0.15
N GLY A 96 7.85 17.40 -1.30
CA GLY A 96 7.67 18.82 -1.60
C GLY A 96 9.03 19.54 -1.61
N ASN A 97 9.15 20.60 -0.82
CA ASN A 97 10.40 21.36 -0.69
C ASN A 97 11.31 20.86 0.44
N LYS A 98 10.97 19.74 1.09
CA LYS A 98 11.72 19.21 2.24
C LYS A 98 12.53 17.98 1.84
N PRO A 99 13.85 18.00 2.01
CA PRO A 99 14.67 16.79 1.90
C PRO A 99 14.43 15.89 3.12
N VAL A 100 14.18 14.61 2.88
CA VAL A 100 13.91 13.61 3.92
C VAL A 100 14.83 12.42 3.69
N MET A 101 15.66 12.11 4.68
CA MET A 101 16.49 10.91 4.69
C MET A 101 15.83 9.85 5.55
N LEU A 102 15.57 8.67 4.99
CA LEU A 102 15.08 7.53 5.75
C LEU A 102 16.26 6.85 6.45
N ARG A 103 16.22 6.81 7.77
CA ARG A 103 17.18 6.09 8.60
C ARG A 103 16.66 4.69 8.90
N GLU A 104 17.56 3.81 9.34
CA GLU A 104 17.19 2.47 9.80
C GLU A 104 16.18 2.51 10.96
N SER A 105 16.30 3.50 11.86
CA SER A 105 15.30 3.78 12.91
C SER A 105 13.90 4.05 12.34
N ASP A 106 13.83 4.76 11.23
CA ASP A 106 12.56 5.10 10.59
C ASP A 106 11.97 3.87 9.93
N ILE A 107 12.79 3.06 9.24
CA ILE A 107 12.38 1.80 8.62
C ILE A 107 11.86 0.83 9.68
N THR A 108 12.59 0.70 10.79
CA THR A 108 12.21 -0.19 11.89
C THR A 108 10.94 0.26 12.59
N LEU A 109 10.70 1.57 12.70
CA LEU A 109 9.47 2.13 13.23
C LEU A 109 8.28 1.95 12.26
N ILE A 110 8.47 2.21 10.97
CA ILE A 110 7.46 2.02 9.90
C ILE A 110 7.05 0.55 9.79
N LEU A 111 8.01 -0.37 9.86
CA LEU A 111 7.77 -1.80 9.77
C LEU A 111 7.38 -2.44 11.10
N GLY A 112 7.42 -1.67 12.20
CA GLY A 112 6.98 -2.12 13.53
C GLY A 112 7.90 -3.14 14.19
N PHE A 113 9.18 -3.25 13.80
CA PHE A 113 10.11 -4.25 14.32
C PHE A 113 10.38 -4.15 15.84
N TYR A 114 10.09 -3.00 16.46
CA TYR A 114 10.25 -2.78 17.91
C TYR A 114 8.94 -2.77 18.71
N GLN A 115 7.78 -2.85 18.06
CA GLN A 115 6.51 -2.89 18.79
C GLN A 115 6.28 -4.31 19.34
N GLY A 116 6.31 -4.47 20.66
CA GLY A 116 6.03 -5.75 21.34
C GLY A 116 7.18 -6.36 22.16
N ARG A 117 8.36 -5.73 22.21
CA ARG A 117 9.40 -6.14 23.18
C ARG A 117 9.00 -5.63 24.58
N LYS A 118 8.94 -6.55 25.55
CA LYS A 118 8.76 -6.20 26.96
C LYS A 118 9.98 -5.39 27.42
N HIS A 119 9.74 -4.20 27.97
CA HIS A 119 10.69 -3.52 28.85
C HIS A 119 10.71 -4.21 30.21
#